data_AF-A0AA96HP09-F1
#
_entry.id   AF-A0AA96HP09-F1
#
_cell.length_a   1.000
_cell.length_b   1.000
_cell.length_c   1.000
_cell.angle_alpha   90.00
_cell.angle_beta   90.00
_cell.angle_gamma   90.00
#
_symmetry.space_group_name_H-M   'P 1'
#
loop_
_entity.id
_entity.type
_entity.pdbx_description
1 polymer ?
#
loop_
_entity_poly.entity_id
_entity_poly.type
_entity_poly.pdbx_seq_one_letter_code
_entity_poly.pdbx_strand_id
1 'polypeptide(L)'
;MELVEPVSDNELEHINAMLSDVNVAVSMSMSYIRKIQKWDFNTLESRFDNISLTTWKKYLQPSYLKMRPLHMVAAFSWLTMVPMPSFYRGLKIRESYRGMDEESVEAMIHCGILPKKQYRLLLDFLYEYLSPSQKNEANLLIQSIREKYGSLEDYDDNDFLFPKSICINKFAEDYYRSVALAFYNFRKTNSLSIETIAKILNLSTYRYKQCENPENPVPLPVDIAARLKLGFKLTDAMPFTSSMATYPQFHTMRKVQHIRETKLVALMKHLEQSHKKHFVGILSNMANLHSTQIRMIR
;
A
#
# COMPACT_ATOMS: atom_id res chain seq x y z
N MET A 1 -13.78 5.23 24.75
CA MET A 1 -13.17 5.46 23.43
C MET A 1 -13.52 6.87 23.04
N GLU A 2 -12.55 7.76 22.84
CA GLU A 2 -12.84 9.13 22.40
C GLU A 2 -13.40 9.08 20.97
N LEU A 3 -14.48 9.84 20.74
CA LEU A 3 -15.05 9.97 19.39
C LEU A 3 -14.09 10.79 18.53
N VAL A 4 -13.93 10.40 17.27
CA VAL A 4 -13.07 11.14 16.36
C VAL A 4 -13.80 12.39 15.87
N GLU A 5 -13.15 13.55 16.03
CA GLU A 5 -13.67 14.82 15.53
C GLU A 5 -13.21 15.08 14.09
N PRO A 6 -14.11 15.56 13.20
CA PRO A 6 -13.72 15.98 11.87
C PRO A 6 -12.86 17.26 11.94
N VAL A 7 -12.02 17.45 10.92
CA VAL A 7 -11.29 18.71 10.76
C VAL A 7 -12.22 19.89 10.46
N SER A 8 -11.71 21.10 10.70
CA SER A 8 -12.40 22.34 10.36
C SER A 8 -12.54 22.55 8.85
N ASP A 9 -13.44 23.45 8.44
CA ASP A 9 -13.67 23.77 7.03
C ASP A 9 -12.42 24.33 6.34
N ASN A 10 -11.64 25.16 7.04
CA ASN A 10 -10.36 25.68 6.55
C ASN A 10 -9.34 24.56 6.32
N GLU A 11 -9.27 23.58 7.23
CA GLU A 11 -8.41 22.40 7.05
C GLU A 11 -8.90 21.53 5.89
N LEU A 12 -10.22 21.42 5.68
CA LEU A 12 -10.79 20.68 4.56
C LEU A 12 -10.47 21.33 3.20
N GLU A 13 -10.48 22.66 3.12
CA GLU A 13 -10.01 23.39 1.94
C GLU A 13 -8.53 23.12 1.65
N HIS A 14 -7.69 23.08 2.70
CA HIS A 14 -6.29 22.70 2.56
C HIS A 14 -6.12 21.26 2.05
N ILE A 15 -6.94 20.32 2.55
CA ILE A 15 -6.96 18.93 2.06
C ILE A 15 -7.38 18.87 0.59
N ASN A 16 -8.39 19.65 0.19
CA ASN A 16 -8.82 19.72 -1.20
C ASN A 16 -7.71 20.22 -2.13
N ALA A 17 -6.97 21.25 -1.72
CA ALA A 17 -5.82 21.75 -2.47
C ALA A 17 -4.68 20.72 -2.53
N MET A 18 -4.40 20.02 -1.42
CA MET A 18 -3.35 19.01 -1.36
C MET A 18 -3.63 17.80 -2.27
N LEU A 19 -4.90 17.44 -2.44
CA LEU A 19 -5.33 16.27 -3.20
C LEU A 19 -5.77 16.58 -4.64
N SER A 20 -5.64 17.83 -5.11
CA SER A 20 -6.06 18.23 -6.47
C SER A 20 -5.41 17.38 -7.56
N ASP A 21 -4.13 17.05 -7.39
CA ASP A 21 -3.31 16.31 -8.37
C ASP A 21 -3.10 14.83 -8.01
N VAL A 22 -3.87 14.30 -7.05
CA VAL A 22 -3.70 12.93 -6.53
C VAL A 22 -3.76 11.86 -7.64
N ASN A 23 -4.61 12.06 -8.66
CA ASN A 23 -4.73 11.14 -9.80
C ASN A 23 -3.44 11.09 -10.64
N VAL A 24 -2.83 12.26 -10.87
CA VAL A 24 -1.55 12.38 -11.58
C VAL A 24 -0.46 11.75 -10.74
N ALA A 25 -0.39 12.08 -9.45
CA ALA A 25 0.56 11.51 -8.50
C ALA A 25 0.50 9.97 -8.51
N VAL A 26 -0.68 9.38 -8.32
CA VAL A 26 -0.87 7.93 -8.33
C VAL A 26 -0.34 7.29 -9.61
N SER A 27 -0.65 7.85 -10.78
CA SER A 27 -0.16 7.30 -12.05
C SER A 27 1.35 7.36 -12.20
N MET A 28 1.98 8.46 -11.76
CA MET A 28 3.43 8.63 -11.78
C MET A 28 4.10 7.63 -10.84
N SER A 29 3.57 7.44 -9.62
CA SER A 29 4.10 6.46 -8.67
C SER A 29 3.95 5.03 -9.19
N MET A 30 2.78 4.65 -9.71
CA MET A 30 2.58 3.31 -10.30
C MET A 30 3.55 3.07 -11.46
N SER A 31 3.72 4.06 -12.34
CA SER A 31 4.69 4.01 -13.44
C SER A 31 6.14 3.88 -12.95
N TYR A 32 6.51 4.62 -11.91
CA TYR A 32 7.84 4.57 -11.31
C TYR A 32 8.12 3.20 -10.69
N ILE A 33 7.24 2.72 -9.80
CA ILE A 33 7.37 1.41 -9.14
C ILE A 33 7.46 0.28 -10.17
N ARG A 34 6.61 0.32 -11.20
CA ARG A 34 6.64 -0.66 -12.31
C ARG A 34 8.02 -0.71 -12.96
N LYS A 35 8.62 0.46 -13.24
CA LYS A 35 9.94 0.56 -13.88
C LYS A 35 11.05 0.04 -12.97
N ILE A 36 11.05 0.43 -11.69
CA ILE A 36 12.05 0.00 -10.70
C ILE A 36 12.03 -1.53 -10.54
N GLN A 37 10.84 -2.11 -10.38
CA GLN A 37 10.68 -3.58 -10.29
C GLN A 37 10.76 -4.31 -11.64
N LYS A 38 11.09 -3.60 -12.74
CA LYS A 38 11.25 -4.15 -14.09
C LYS A 38 10.05 -4.96 -14.60
N TRP A 39 8.84 -4.60 -14.20
CA TRP A 39 7.61 -5.18 -14.74
C TRP A 39 7.31 -4.56 -16.10
N ASP A 40 7.33 -5.35 -17.17
CA ASP A 40 6.74 -4.92 -18.45
C ASP A 40 5.21 -5.03 -18.40
N PHE A 41 4.54 -4.38 -19.35
CA PHE A 41 3.07 -4.36 -19.37
C PHE A 41 2.46 -5.73 -19.67
N ASN A 42 3.13 -6.57 -20.47
CA ASN A 42 2.61 -7.90 -20.79
C ASN A 42 2.64 -8.77 -19.54
N THR A 43 3.74 -8.74 -18.80
CA THR A 43 3.85 -9.39 -17.51
C THR A 43 2.80 -8.85 -16.53
N LEU A 44 2.56 -7.53 -16.51
CA LEU A 44 1.51 -6.96 -15.66
C LEU A 44 0.12 -7.52 -16.00
N GLU A 45 -0.29 -7.48 -17.27
CA GLU A 45 -1.56 -8.06 -17.75
C GLU A 45 -1.66 -9.55 -17.37
N SER A 46 -0.56 -10.29 -17.51
CA SER A 46 -0.44 -11.71 -17.18
C SER A 46 -0.84 -12.09 -15.74
N ARG A 47 -0.83 -11.11 -14.82
CA ARG A 47 -1.13 -11.28 -13.38
C ARG A 47 -2.58 -10.97 -13.02
N PHE A 48 -3.37 -10.47 -13.96
CA PHE A 48 -4.75 -10.06 -13.70
C PHE A 48 -5.68 -10.58 -14.79
N ASP A 49 -6.72 -11.30 -14.37
CA ASP A 49 -7.79 -11.71 -15.26
C ASP A 49 -8.82 -10.57 -15.37
N ASN A 50 -9.47 -10.46 -16.53
CA ASN A 50 -10.51 -9.47 -16.84
C ASN A 50 -10.05 -7.99 -16.86
N ILE A 51 -8.78 -7.74 -17.17
CA ILE A 51 -8.29 -6.40 -17.51
C ILE A 51 -7.35 -6.46 -18.71
N SER A 52 -7.48 -5.50 -19.62
CA SER A 52 -6.60 -5.42 -20.79
C SER A 52 -5.33 -4.60 -20.52
N LEU A 53 -4.29 -4.91 -21.29
CA LEU A 53 -3.05 -4.15 -21.39
C LEU A 53 -3.29 -2.65 -21.60
N THR A 54 -4.24 -2.32 -22.47
CA THR A 54 -4.61 -0.95 -22.80
C THR A 54 -5.17 -0.21 -21.59
N THR A 55 -5.97 -0.88 -20.76
CA THR A 55 -6.49 -0.30 -19.51
C THR A 55 -5.35 -0.07 -18.51
N TRP A 56 -4.42 -1.00 -18.36
CA TRP A 56 -3.22 -0.79 -17.53
C TRP A 56 -2.39 0.40 -17.99
N LYS A 57 -2.09 0.49 -19.30
CA LYS A 57 -1.36 1.64 -19.87
C LYS A 57 -2.05 2.96 -19.55
N LYS A 58 -3.38 3.03 -19.68
CA LYS A 58 -4.17 4.23 -19.33
C LYS A 58 -4.04 4.59 -17.86
N TYR A 59 -4.19 3.64 -16.94
CA TYR A 59 -4.11 3.94 -15.50
C TYR A 59 -2.72 4.38 -15.03
N LEU A 60 -1.66 3.91 -15.70
CA LEU A 60 -0.29 4.31 -15.43
C LEU A 60 0.13 5.61 -16.14
N GLN A 61 -0.70 6.14 -17.05
CA GLN A 61 -0.40 7.36 -17.82
C GLN A 61 -0.85 8.63 -17.08
N PRO A 62 0.05 9.62 -16.85
CA PRO A 62 -0.29 10.87 -16.19
C PRO A 62 -1.37 11.68 -16.89
N SER A 63 -1.39 11.69 -18.22
CA SER A 63 -2.38 12.42 -19.00
C SER A 63 -3.76 11.76 -19.03
N TYR A 64 -3.97 10.60 -18.39
CA TYR A 64 -5.29 10.01 -18.23
C TYR A 64 -6.05 10.74 -17.11
N LEU A 65 -6.98 11.60 -17.51
CA LEU A 65 -7.72 12.49 -16.60
C LEU A 65 -8.97 11.86 -15.99
N LYS A 66 -9.41 10.68 -16.47
CA LYS A 66 -10.56 10.01 -15.87
C LYS A 66 -10.19 9.42 -14.51
N MET A 67 -11.21 9.23 -13.68
CA MET A 67 -11.09 8.61 -12.36
C MET A 67 -10.38 7.25 -12.45
N ARG A 68 -9.36 7.05 -11.62
CA ARG A 68 -8.76 5.74 -11.36
C ARG A 68 -9.53 5.07 -10.22
N PRO A 69 -10.12 3.89 -10.44
CA PRO A 69 -10.81 3.17 -9.38
C PRO A 69 -9.84 2.75 -8.26
N LEU A 70 -10.22 2.94 -7.01
CA LEU A 70 -9.41 2.58 -5.83
C LEU A 70 -8.95 1.11 -5.84
N HIS A 71 -9.80 0.17 -6.26
CA HIS A 71 -9.45 -1.26 -6.31
C HIS A 71 -8.28 -1.55 -7.25
N MET A 72 -8.09 -0.76 -8.33
CA MET A 72 -6.97 -0.95 -9.24
C MET A 72 -5.64 -0.64 -8.56
N VAL A 73 -5.62 0.40 -7.73
CA VAL A 73 -4.44 0.80 -6.97
C VAL A 73 -4.20 -0.17 -5.81
N ALA A 74 -5.26 -0.67 -5.18
CA ALA A 74 -5.17 -1.73 -4.16
C ALA A 74 -4.58 -3.03 -4.74
N ALA A 75 -5.09 -3.48 -5.88
CA ALA A 75 -4.60 -4.65 -6.60
C ALA A 75 -3.13 -4.50 -7.03
N PHE A 76 -2.76 -3.33 -7.56
CA PHE A 76 -1.38 -3.02 -7.93
C PHE A 76 -0.46 -2.94 -6.70
N SER A 77 -0.95 -2.38 -5.59
CA SER A 77 -0.25 -2.35 -4.30
C SER A 77 0.04 -3.76 -3.78
N TRP A 78 -0.88 -4.71 -3.96
CA TRP A 78 -0.62 -6.11 -3.64
C TRP A 78 0.46 -6.71 -4.53
N LEU A 79 0.32 -6.57 -5.85
CA LEU A 79 1.28 -7.15 -6.79
C LEU A 79 2.70 -6.65 -6.54
N THR A 80 2.84 -5.34 -6.35
CA THR A 80 4.14 -4.71 -6.14
C THR A 80 4.60 -4.80 -4.69
N MET A 81 3.72 -5.20 -3.77
CA MET A 81 3.96 -5.18 -2.33
C MET A 81 4.44 -3.81 -1.84
N VAL A 82 3.98 -2.71 -2.46
CA VAL A 82 4.22 -1.32 -2.05
C VAL A 82 2.97 -0.72 -1.41
N PRO A 83 3.05 0.05 -0.31
CA PRO A 83 1.86 0.53 0.38
C PRO A 83 1.02 1.50 -0.44
N MET A 84 -0.31 1.38 -0.33
CA MET A 84 -1.24 2.32 -0.97
C MET A 84 -0.92 3.81 -0.69
N PRO A 85 -0.58 4.22 0.55
CA PRO A 85 -0.22 5.62 0.83
C PRO A 85 0.98 6.13 0.03
N SER A 86 1.91 5.25 -0.36
CA SER A 86 3.11 5.63 -1.11
C SER A 86 2.78 6.12 -2.53
N PHE A 87 1.63 5.71 -3.10
CA PHE A 87 1.19 6.15 -4.42
C PHE A 87 0.64 7.58 -4.45
N TYR A 88 0.20 8.14 -3.32
CA TYR A 88 -0.38 9.48 -3.28
C TYR A 88 0.64 10.61 -3.48
N ARG A 89 1.94 10.30 -3.42
CA ARG A 89 3.01 11.32 -3.48
C ARG A 89 3.67 11.45 -4.86
N GLY A 90 3.27 10.68 -5.88
CA GLY A 90 3.84 10.86 -7.22
C GLY A 90 5.32 10.51 -7.30
N LEU A 91 6.09 11.32 -8.03
CA LEU A 91 7.56 11.20 -8.02
C LEU A 91 8.17 11.52 -6.65
N LYS A 92 7.41 12.19 -5.79
CA LYS A 92 7.72 12.40 -4.38
C LYS A 92 7.34 11.19 -3.52
N ILE A 93 7.16 10.00 -4.09
CA ILE A 93 7.16 8.75 -3.31
C ILE A 93 8.40 8.66 -2.40
N ARG A 94 9.50 9.28 -2.81
CA ARG A 94 10.70 9.51 -2.00
C ARG A 94 10.39 10.27 -0.70
N GLU A 95 9.53 11.27 -0.78
CA GLU A 95 9.04 12.01 0.39
C GLU A 95 8.08 11.17 1.25
N SER A 96 7.48 10.06 0.77
CA SER A 96 6.69 9.12 1.61
C SER A 96 7.48 8.59 2.80
N TYR A 97 8.80 8.59 2.63
CA TYR A 97 9.77 8.12 3.58
C TYR A 97 10.67 9.28 4.03
N ARG A 98 10.07 10.42 4.44
CA ARG A 98 10.82 11.61 4.90
C ARG A 98 11.95 11.21 5.84
N GLY A 99 13.19 11.56 5.47
CA GLY A 99 14.41 11.19 6.20
C GLY A 99 15.17 9.99 5.61
N MET A 100 14.66 9.33 4.57
CA MET A 100 15.35 8.22 3.88
C MET A 100 15.99 8.66 2.57
N ASP A 101 17.19 8.16 2.33
CA ASP A 101 17.93 8.26 1.07
C ASP A 101 17.27 7.44 -0.06
N GLU A 102 17.72 7.67 -1.30
CA GLU A 102 17.18 7.05 -2.52
C GLU A 102 17.28 5.52 -2.48
N GLU A 103 18.38 5.01 -1.97
CA GLU A 103 18.70 3.59 -1.85
C GLU A 103 17.73 2.91 -0.89
N SER A 104 17.43 3.54 0.25
CA SER A 104 16.45 3.03 1.21
C SER A 104 15.05 2.94 0.59
N VAL A 105 14.66 3.91 -0.24
CA VAL A 105 13.36 3.89 -0.95
C VAL A 105 13.31 2.78 -2.00
N GLU A 106 14.37 2.61 -2.78
CA GLU A 106 14.47 1.51 -3.75
C GLU A 106 14.43 0.14 -3.05
N ALA A 107 15.10 0.02 -1.90
CA ALA A 107 15.07 -1.20 -1.10
C ALA A 107 13.64 -1.56 -0.66
N MET A 108 12.86 -0.58 -0.19
CA MET A 108 11.47 -0.82 0.19
C MET A 108 10.59 -1.25 -0.98
N ILE A 109 10.84 -0.70 -2.18
CA ILE A 109 10.14 -1.13 -3.38
C ILE A 109 10.47 -2.60 -3.72
N HIS A 110 11.70 -3.05 -3.55
CA HIS A 110 12.09 -4.42 -3.89
C HIS A 110 11.84 -5.45 -2.78
N CYS A 111 11.85 -5.07 -1.51
CA CYS A 111 11.79 -6.04 -0.41
C CYS A 111 10.43 -6.73 -0.29
N GLY A 112 9.36 -6.03 -0.68
CA GLY A 112 8.00 -6.51 -0.52
C GLY A 112 7.74 -7.82 -1.26
N ILE A 113 8.35 -8.02 -2.44
CA ILE A 113 8.06 -9.17 -3.31
C ILE A 113 8.85 -10.43 -2.99
N LEU A 114 9.83 -10.37 -2.07
CA LEU A 114 10.66 -11.52 -1.76
C LEU A 114 9.91 -12.56 -0.91
N PRO A 115 10.16 -13.87 -1.09
CA PRO A 115 9.68 -14.86 -0.13
C PRO A 115 10.38 -14.71 1.22
N LYS A 116 9.75 -15.20 2.29
CA LYS A 116 10.17 -15.00 3.68
C LYS A 116 11.62 -15.41 3.92
N LYS A 117 12.04 -16.55 3.37
CA LYS A 117 13.42 -17.06 3.53
C LYS A 117 14.46 -16.10 2.94
N GLN A 118 14.24 -15.63 1.72
CA GLN A 118 15.14 -14.69 1.04
C GLN A 118 15.20 -13.35 1.77
N TYR A 119 14.04 -12.85 2.21
CA TYR A 119 13.95 -11.62 2.96
C TYR A 119 14.68 -11.71 4.31
N ARG A 120 14.54 -12.82 5.04
CA ARG A 120 15.25 -13.06 6.31
C ARG A 120 16.77 -13.08 6.12
N LEU A 121 17.27 -13.81 5.13
CA LEU A 121 18.71 -13.86 4.83
C LEU A 121 19.30 -12.48 4.56
N LEU A 122 18.55 -11.60 3.87
CA LEU A 122 18.96 -10.21 3.65
C LEU A 122 19.02 -9.40 4.94
N LEU A 123 18.03 -9.57 5.83
CA LEU A 123 18.04 -8.89 7.13
C LEU A 123 19.17 -9.40 8.03
N ASP A 124 19.42 -10.71 8.06
CA ASP A 124 20.51 -11.31 8.82
C ASP A 124 21.86 -10.75 8.35
N PHE A 125 22.06 -10.67 7.02
CA PHE A 125 23.24 -10.05 6.43
C PHE A 125 23.39 -8.59 6.85
N LEU A 126 22.33 -7.78 6.76
CA LEU A 126 22.35 -6.39 7.23
C LEU A 126 22.70 -6.28 8.71
N TYR A 127 22.06 -7.11 9.54
CA TYR A 127 22.20 -7.08 10.98
C TYR A 127 23.65 -7.31 11.41
N GLU A 128 24.43 -8.13 10.69
CA GLU A 128 25.83 -8.35 11.00
C GLU A 128 26.74 -7.14 10.77
N TYR A 129 26.33 -6.16 9.96
CA TYR A 129 27.08 -4.90 9.79
C TYR A 129 26.83 -3.89 10.92
N LEU A 130 25.87 -4.14 11.80
CA LEU A 130 25.54 -3.21 12.88
C LEU A 130 26.47 -3.40 14.08
N SER A 131 26.85 -2.29 14.70
CA SER A 131 27.53 -2.29 16.01
C SER A 131 26.58 -2.80 17.12
N PRO A 132 27.10 -3.21 18.29
CA PRO A 132 26.25 -3.68 19.39
C PRO A 132 25.16 -2.67 19.82
N SER A 133 25.46 -1.37 19.81
CA SER A 133 24.48 -0.32 20.16
C SER A 133 23.38 -0.19 19.11
N GLN A 134 23.74 -0.25 17.82
CA GLN A 134 22.79 -0.20 16.71
C GLN A 134 21.91 -1.47 16.68
N LYS A 135 22.48 -2.64 16.95
CA LYS A 135 21.74 -3.91 17.10
C LYS A 135 20.66 -3.78 18.19
N ASN A 136 21.00 -3.19 19.33
CA ASN A 136 20.03 -2.97 20.42
C ASN A 136 18.90 -2.02 20.02
N GLU A 137 19.22 -0.90 19.36
CA GLU A 137 18.22 0.05 18.87
C GLU A 137 17.26 -0.57 17.85
N ALA A 138 17.81 -1.34 16.89
CA ALA A 138 17.02 -2.07 15.92
C ALA A 138 16.08 -3.09 16.60
N ASN A 139 16.59 -3.84 17.58
CA ASN A 139 15.80 -4.84 18.31
C ASN A 139 14.62 -4.24 19.08
N LEU A 140 14.80 -3.06 19.71
CA LEU A 140 13.70 -2.35 20.38
C LEU A 140 12.56 -2.00 19.41
N LEU A 141 12.91 -1.51 18.22
CA LEU A 141 11.92 -1.18 17.19
C LEU A 141 11.25 -2.43 16.63
N ILE A 142 12.01 -3.50 16.40
CA ILE A 142 11.48 -4.79 15.92
C ILE A 142 10.53 -5.43 16.95
N GLN A 143 10.87 -5.34 18.23
CA GLN A 143 10.05 -5.88 19.32
C GLN A 143 8.72 -5.13 19.45
N SER A 144 8.72 -3.79 19.39
CA SER A 144 7.47 -3.01 19.47
C SER A 144 6.48 -3.33 18.33
N ILE A 145 6.99 -3.65 17.15
CA ILE A 145 6.15 -4.08 16.01
C ILE A 145 5.64 -5.49 16.17
N ARG A 146 6.48 -6.38 16.71
CA ARG A 146 6.07 -7.76 17.00
C ARG A 146 4.87 -7.79 17.96
N GLU A 147 4.86 -6.91 18.95
CA GLU A 147 3.75 -6.79 19.90
C GLU A 147 2.46 -6.30 19.24
N LYS A 148 2.53 -5.40 18.26
CA LYS A 148 1.34 -4.83 17.59
C LYS A 148 0.82 -5.69 16.42
N TYR A 149 1.70 -6.34 15.66
CA TYR A 149 1.35 -6.98 14.37
C TYR A 149 1.76 -8.45 14.25
N GLY A 150 2.44 -9.00 15.25
CA GLY A 150 3.03 -10.33 15.21
C GLY A 150 4.40 -10.38 14.52
N SER A 151 4.93 -11.59 14.37
CA SER A 151 6.15 -11.88 13.65
C SER A 151 5.87 -12.20 12.18
N LEU A 152 6.88 -11.99 11.32
CA LEU A 152 6.83 -12.49 9.94
C LEU A 152 6.71 -14.02 9.88
N GLU A 153 7.21 -14.71 10.92
CA GLU A 153 7.16 -16.17 10.99
C GLU A 153 5.74 -16.71 11.22
N ASP A 154 4.82 -15.87 11.69
CA ASP A 154 3.43 -16.24 11.95
C ASP A 154 2.58 -16.33 10.67
N TYR A 155 3.17 -16.02 9.50
CA TYR A 155 2.50 -15.98 8.20
C TYR A 155 3.21 -16.87 7.18
N ASP A 156 2.45 -17.63 6.40
CA ASP A 156 2.98 -18.36 5.23
C ASP A 156 3.16 -17.40 4.04
N ASP A 157 4.12 -17.69 3.15
CA ASP A 157 4.34 -16.88 1.94
C ASP A 157 3.06 -16.81 1.07
N ASN A 158 2.27 -17.88 1.02
CA ASN A 158 1.01 -17.91 0.27
C ASN A 158 -0.10 -17.04 0.89
N ASP A 159 0.04 -16.64 2.16
CA ASP A 159 -0.97 -15.84 2.86
C ASP A 159 -0.84 -14.34 2.59
N PHE A 160 0.28 -13.90 2.02
CA PHE A 160 0.53 -12.48 1.76
C PHE A 160 1.13 -12.16 0.39
N LEU A 161 1.90 -13.07 -0.21
CA LEU A 161 2.43 -12.84 -1.55
C LEU A 161 1.28 -12.79 -2.56
N PHE A 162 1.50 -12.03 -3.63
CA PHE A 162 0.49 -11.92 -4.68
C PHE A 162 0.25 -13.29 -5.33
N PRO A 163 -1.02 -13.73 -5.46
CA PRO A 163 -1.34 -15.04 -6.04
C PRO A 163 -0.96 -15.10 -7.53
N LYS A 164 -1.03 -16.28 -8.16
CA LYS A 164 -0.62 -16.44 -9.56
C LYS A 164 -1.34 -15.48 -10.51
N SER A 165 -2.66 -15.34 -10.35
CA SER A 165 -3.47 -14.29 -10.95
C SER A 165 -4.59 -13.89 -9.99
N ILE A 166 -5.16 -12.70 -10.18
CA ILE A 166 -6.44 -12.33 -9.57
C ILE A 166 -7.44 -11.94 -10.65
N CYS A 167 -8.71 -12.30 -10.45
CA CYS A 167 -9.79 -11.75 -11.25
C CYS A 167 -10.16 -10.36 -10.73
N ILE A 168 -9.88 -9.33 -11.53
CA ILE A 168 -10.01 -7.94 -11.08
C ILE A 168 -11.46 -7.56 -10.71
N ASN A 169 -12.44 -8.13 -11.41
CA ASN A 169 -13.86 -7.86 -11.15
C ASN A 169 -14.29 -8.44 -9.80
N LYS A 170 -13.93 -9.71 -9.53
CA LYS A 170 -14.19 -10.34 -8.23
C LYS A 170 -13.44 -9.63 -7.10
N PHE A 171 -12.20 -9.19 -7.37
CA PHE A 171 -11.42 -8.42 -6.41
C PHE A 171 -12.11 -7.09 -6.09
N ALA A 172 -12.60 -6.38 -7.11
CA ALA A 172 -13.32 -5.12 -6.94
C ALA A 172 -14.59 -5.29 -6.10
N GLU A 173 -15.40 -6.31 -6.39
CA GLU A 173 -16.62 -6.62 -5.64
C GLU A 173 -16.33 -6.87 -4.16
N ASP A 174 -15.41 -7.80 -3.86
CA ASP A 174 -15.06 -8.16 -2.49
C ASP A 174 -14.37 -7.00 -1.74
N TYR A 175 -13.51 -6.25 -2.44
CA TYR A 175 -12.83 -5.08 -1.88
C TYR A 175 -13.82 -3.97 -1.52
N TYR A 176 -14.72 -3.59 -2.43
CA TYR A 176 -15.67 -2.52 -2.17
C TYR A 176 -16.75 -2.92 -1.18
N ARG A 177 -17.15 -4.20 -1.12
CA ARG A 177 -18.00 -4.72 -0.03
C ARG A 177 -17.31 -4.53 1.33
N SER A 178 -16.03 -4.88 1.44
CA SER A 178 -15.26 -4.69 2.67
C SER A 178 -15.08 -3.20 3.03
N VAL A 179 -14.85 -2.33 2.05
CA VAL A 179 -14.79 -0.88 2.27
C VAL A 179 -16.13 -0.33 2.74
N ALA A 180 -17.25 -0.80 2.18
CA ALA A 180 -18.59 -0.36 2.57
C ALA A 180 -18.89 -0.69 4.03
N LEU A 181 -18.56 -1.91 4.46
CA LEU A 181 -18.68 -2.33 5.87
C LEU A 181 -17.78 -1.48 6.78
N ALA A 182 -16.56 -1.19 6.36
CA ALA A 182 -15.64 -0.36 7.13
C ALA A 182 -16.15 1.09 7.30
N PHE A 183 -16.70 1.70 6.25
CA PHE A 183 -17.32 3.04 6.34
C PHE A 183 -18.55 3.05 7.24
N TYR A 184 -19.45 2.08 7.07
CA TYR A 184 -20.63 1.95 7.92
C TYR A 184 -20.23 1.85 9.39
N ASN A 185 -19.30 0.94 9.72
CA ASN A 185 -18.84 0.72 11.09
C ASN A 185 -18.14 1.96 11.64
N PHE A 186 -17.27 2.61 10.87
CA PHE A 186 -16.59 3.83 11.31
C PHE A 186 -17.55 4.96 11.63
N ARG A 187 -18.49 5.23 10.72
CA ARG A 187 -19.49 6.29 10.91
C ARG A 187 -20.34 6.02 12.15
N LYS A 188 -20.82 4.78 12.31
CA LYS A 188 -21.65 4.38 13.45
C LYS A 188 -20.89 4.44 14.77
N THR A 189 -19.65 3.94 14.80
CA THR A 189 -18.81 3.95 16.01
C THR A 189 -18.46 5.36 16.47
N ASN A 190 -18.32 6.30 15.53
CA ASN A 190 -18.00 7.70 15.83
C ASN A 190 -19.22 8.63 15.84
N SER A 191 -20.44 8.08 15.79
CA SER A 191 -21.68 8.87 15.79
C SER A 191 -21.73 9.98 14.73
N LEU A 192 -21.10 9.77 13.58
CA LEU A 192 -21.00 10.75 12.52
C LEU A 192 -22.29 10.76 11.68
N SER A 193 -22.76 11.96 11.33
CA SER A 193 -23.85 12.12 10.36
C SER A 193 -23.37 11.74 8.96
N ILE A 194 -24.30 11.41 8.06
CA ILE A 194 -23.99 11.13 6.66
C ILE A 194 -23.43 12.39 5.99
N GLU A 195 -23.95 13.55 6.36
CA GLU A 195 -23.58 14.86 5.85
C GLU A 195 -22.12 15.18 6.18
N THR A 196 -21.70 14.95 7.43
CA THR A 196 -20.33 15.20 7.89
C THR A 196 -19.32 14.36 7.12
N ILE A 197 -19.54 13.05 7.05
CA ILE A 197 -18.59 12.16 6.38
C ILE A 197 -18.61 12.33 4.85
N ALA A 198 -19.77 12.58 4.25
CA ALA A 198 -19.87 12.89 2.82
C ALA A 198 -19.08 14.16 2.48
N LYS A 199 -19.17 15.21 3.32
CA LYS A 199 -18.40 16.45 3.19
C LYS A 199 -16.89 16.18 3.24
N ILE A 200 -16.42 15.44 4.25
CA ILE A 200 -14.99 15.09 4.39
C ILE A 200 -14.47 14.30 3.18
N LEU A 201 -15.26 13.35 2.69
CA LEU A 201 -14.90 12.53 1.53
C LEU A 201 -15.10 13.26 0.19
N ASN A 202 -15.60 14.50 0.19
CA ASN A 202 -15.96 15.27 -1.00
C ASN A 202 -16.90 14.50 -1.93
N LEU A 203 -17.94 13.93 -1.34
CA LEU A 203 -19.00 13.20 -2.02
C LEU A 203 -20.35 13.88 -1.73
N SER A 204 -21.31 13.71 -2.64
CA SER A 204 -22.71 14.01 -2.30
C SER A 204 -23.20 13.02 -1.25
N THR A 205 -24.17 13.44 -0.42
CA THR A 205 -24.81 12.54 0.56
C THR A 205 -25.41 11.30 -0.10
N TYR A 206 -25.99 11.46 -1.29
CA TYR A 206 -26.47 10.34 -2.11
C TYR A 206 -25.34 9.37 -2.46
N ARG A 207 -24.21 9.89 -2.97
CA ARG A 207 -23.07 9.04 -3.33
C ARG A 207 -22.48 8.34 -2.12
N TYR A 208 -22.38 9.04 -0.97
CA TYR A 208 -21.90 8.43 0.27
C TYR A 208 -22.81 7.29 0.75
N LYS A 209 -24.14 7.45 0.69
CA LYS A 209 -25.09 6.38 1.03
C LYS A 209 -24.85 5.11 0.21
N GLN A 210 -24.49 5.25 -1.07
CA GLN A 210 -24.11 4.10 -1.90
C GLN A 210 -22.80 3.45 -1.44
N CYS A 211 -21.86 4.24 -0.91
CA CYS A 211 -20.56 3.74 -0.43
C CYS A 211 -20.70 2.86 0.82
N GLU A 212 -21.74 3.05 1.64
CA GLU A 212 -22.02 2.21 2.81
C GLU A 212 -22.89 0.99 2.50
N ASN A 213 -23.27 0.75 1.25
CA ASN A 213 -24.11 -0.39 0.88
C ASN A 213 -23.26 -1.62 0.50
N PRO A 214 -23.09 -2.63 1.37
CA PRO A 214 -22.31 -3.82 1.05
C PRO A 214 -22.97 -4.72 -0.01
N GLU A 215 -24.30 -4.63 -0.20
CA GLU A 215 -25.05 -5.43 -1.17
C GLU A 215 -24.96 -4.88 -2.60
N ASN A 216 -24.60 -3.60 -2.73
CA ASN A 216 -24.40 -2.95 -4.03
C ASN A 216 -23.13 -2.10 -4.00
N PRO A 217 -21.95 -2.74 -3.92
CA PRO A 217 -20.68 -2.05 -3.79
C PRO A 217 -20.39 -1.19 -5.03
N VAL A 218 -20.04 0.08 -4.81
CA VAL A 218 -19.76 1.03 -5.89
C VAL A 218 -18.27 1.37 -5.98
N PRO A 219 -17.73 1.57 -7.20
CA PRO A 219 -16.36 2.04 -7.35
C PRO A 219 -16.12 3.41 -6.72
N LEU A 220 -15.04 3.51 -5.96
CA LEU A 220 -14.60 4.74 -5.30
C LEU A 220 -13.37 5.34 -5.98
N PRO A 221 -13.25 6.69 -5.98
CA PRO A 221 -12.04 7.34 -6.44
C PRO A 221 -10.88 7.08 -5.48
N VAL A 222 -9.66 7.15 -6.01
CA VAL A 222 -8.44 6.72 -5.31
C VAL A 222 -8.11 7.56 -4.07
N ASP A 223 -8.57 8.80 -4.00
CA ASP A 223 -8.28 9.78 -2.97
C ASP A 223 -9.11 9.61 -1.70
N ILE A 224 -10.17 8.79 -1.74
CA ILE A 224 -11.08 8.58 -0.62
C ILE A 224 -10.38 8.16 0.68
N ALA A 225 -9.41 7.23 0.61
CA ALA A 225 -8.69 6.81 1.80
C ALA A 225 -7.79 7.91 2.37
N ALA A 226 -7.19 8.74 1.50
CA ALA A 226 -6.38 9.89 1.92
C ALA A 226 -7.26 10.97 2.58
N ARG A 227 -8.43 11.26 1.99
CA ARG A 227 -9.42 12.18 2.55
C ARG A 227 -9.89 11.74 3.93
N LEU A 228 -10.20 10.46 4.10
CA LEU A 228 -10.61 9.95 5.41
C LEU A 228 -9.49 10.12 6.44
N LYS A 229 -8.26 9.74 6.09
CA LYS A 229 -7.12 9.84 7.01
C LYS A 229 -6.86 11.29 7.44
N LEU A 230 -6.82 12.21 6.48
CA LEU A 230 -6.53 13.62 6.74
C LEU A 230 -7.70 14.32 7.44
N GLY A 231 -8.93 14.07 6.97
CA GLY A 231 -10.15 14.72 7.45
C GLY A 231 -10.60 14.31 8.86
N PHE A 232 -10.06 13.21 9.38
CA PHE A 232 -10.31 12.72 10.75
C PHE A 232 -9.01 12.53 11.55
N LYS A 233 -7.88 13.07 11.05
CA LYS A 233 -6.55 12.99 11.70
C LYS A 233 -6.19 11.58 12.18
N LEU A 234 -6.55 10.56 11.39
CA LEU A 234 -6.35 9.16 11.77
C LEU A 234 -4.85 8.82 11.76
N THR A 235 -4.37 8.26 12.86
CA THR A 235 -2.98 7.79 12.99
C THR A 235 -2.79 6.44 12.30
N ASP A 236 -3.73 5.52 12.52
CA ASP A 236 -3.74 4.18 11.94
C ASP A 236 -4.58 4.11 10.65
N ALA A 237 -4.25 3.16 9.77
CA ALA A 237 -5.07 2.85 8.62
C ALA A 237 -6.33 2.12 9.08
N MET A 238 -7.51 2.59 8.67
CA MET A 238 -8.76 1.87 8.88
C MET A 238 -8.66 0.46 8.28
N PRO A 239 -9.23 -0.57 8.94
CA PRO A 239 -9.15 -1.95 8.47
C PRO A 239 -10.09 -2.21 7.28
N PHE A 240 -10.01 -1.40 6.22
CA PHE A 240 -10.83 -1.45 5.00
C PHE A 240 -10.89 -2.81 4.33
N THR A 241 -9.87 -3.64 4.55
CA THR A 241 -9.72 -4.95 3.90
C THR A 241 -10.05 -6.12 4.82
N SER A 242 -10.35 -5.87 6.09
CA SER A 242 -10.56 -6.93 7.10
C SER A 242 -11.78 -7.81 6.86
N SER A 243 -12.74 -7.34 6.07
CA SER A 243 -13.98 -8.05 5.77
C SER A 243 -14.00 -8.68 4.38
N MET A 244 -12.87 -8.69 3.66
CA MET A 244 -12.73 -9.39 2.38
C MET A 244 -12.83 -10.90 2.58
N ALA A 245 -13.75 -11.54 1.88
CA ALA A 245 -14.04 -12.97 2.02
C ALA A 245 -13.42 -13.81 0.89
N THR A 246 -13.36 -13.25 -0.32
CA THR A 246 -12.79 -13.93 -1.50
C THR A 246 -11.27 -13.80 -1.54
N TYR A 247 -10.75 -12.63 -1.15
CA TYR A 247 -9.31 -12.36 -1.11
C TYR A 247 -8.84 -11.91 0.29
N PRO A 248 -9.04 -12.73 1.34
CA PRO A 248 -8.66 -12.37 2.72
C PRO A 248 -7.15 -12.13 2.87
N GLN A 249 -6.33 -12.74 2.00
CA GLN A 249 -4.87 -12.58 1.97
C GLN A 249 -4.45 -11.12 1.74
N PHE A 250 -5.29 -10.32 1.07
CA PHE A 250 -4.99 -8.90 0.88
C PHE A 250 -4.90 -8.14 2.22
N HIS A 251 -5.70 -8.53 3.22
CA HIS A 251 -5.60 -7.96 4.56
C HIS A 251 -4.32 -8.37 5.26
N THR A 252 -3.98 -9.67 5.21
CA THR A 252 -2.74 -10.22 5.76
C THR A 252 -1.50 -9.55 5.15
N MET A 253 -1.53 -9.35 3.83
CA MET A 253 -0.47 -8.64 3.11
C MET A 253 -0.17 -7.26 3.68
N ARG A 254 -1.19 -6.48 4.05
CA ARG A 254 -0.99 -5.14 4.62
C ARG A 254 -0.24 -5.19 5.95
N LYS A 255 -0.49 -6.20 6.78
CA LYS A 255 0.24 -6.41 8.05
C LYS A 255 1.68 -6.81 7.79
N VAL A 256 1.90 -7.79 6.91
CA VAL A 256 3.23 -8.29 6.56
C VAL A 256 4.08 -7.21 5.91
N GLN A 257 3.50 -6.39 5.03
CA GLN A 257 4.17 -5.25 4.42
C GLN A 257 4.70 -4.27 5.47
N HIS A 258 3.90 -3.91 6.46
CA HIS A 258 4.33 -3.02 7.53
C HIS A 258 5.48 -3.62 8.36
N ILE A 259 5.39 -4.89 8.73
CA ILE A 259 6.46 -5.62 9.44
C ILE A 259 7.77 -5.57 8.64
N ARG A 260 7.69 -5.84 7.33
CA ARG A 260 8.87 -5.87 6.44
C ARG A 260 9.49 -4.49 6.26
N GLU A 261 8.68 -3.47 6.03
CA GLU A 261 9.18 -2.11 5.85
C GLU A 261 9.90 -1.63 7.09
N THR A 262 9.29 -1.77 8.26
CA THR A 262 9.92 -1.23 9.45
C THR A 262 11.15 -2.01 9.88
N LYS A 263 11.18 -3.34 9.73
CA LYS A 263 12.41 -4.13 9.93
C LYS A 263 13.53 -3.65 9.03
N LEU A 264 13.24 -3.48 7.73
CA LEU A 264 14.25 -3.05 6.78
C LEU A 264 14.78 -1.64 7.10
N VAL A 265 13.89 -0.71 7.39
CA VAL A 265 14.22 0.67 7.76
C VAL A 265 15.03 0.72 9.05
N ALA A 266 14.67 -0.08 10.05
CA ALA A 266 15.37 -0.16 11.33
C ALA A 266 16.84 -0.53 11.15
N LEU A 267 17.16 -1.39 10.18
CA LEU A 267 18.54 -1.79 9.87
C LEU A 267 19.23 -0.80 8.93
N MET A 268 18.57 -0.43 7.84
CA MET A 268 19.18 0.41 6.80
C MET A 268 19.54 1.81 7.28
N LYS A 269 18.85 2.37 8.28
CA LYS A 269 19.16 3.71 8.81
C LYS A 269 20.58 3.80 9.41
N HIS A 270 21.18 2.67 9.80
CA HIS A 270 22.50 2.60 10.41
C HIS A 270 23.63 2.38 9.39
N LEU A 271 23.30 2.07 8.14
CA LEU A 271 24.30 1.85 7.11
C LEU A 271 24.83 3.16 6.55
N GLU A 272 26.13 3.16 6.22
CA GLU A 272 26.72 4.18 5.37
C GLU A 272 26.19 4.08 3.93
N GLN A 273 26.19 5.21 3.24
CA GLN A 273 25.65 5.34 1.88
C GLN A 273 26.28 4.35 0.88
N SER A 274 27.60 4.12 0.99
CA SER A 274 28.33 3.15 0.17
C SER A 274 27.79 1.74 0.35
N HIS A 275 27.56 1.30 1.59
CA HIS A 275 27.01 -0.01 1.91
C HIS A 275 25.55 -0.15 1.47
N LYS A 276 24.73 0.91 1.61
CA LYS A 276 23.34 0.90 1.14
C LYS A 276 23.24 0.61 -0.36
N LYS A 277 24.09 1.23 -1.19
CA LYS A 277 24.12 0.99 -2.64
C LYS A 277 24.37 -0.48 -2.98
N HIS A 278 25.35 -1.10 -2.33
CA HIS A 278 25.65 -2.52 -2.54
C HIS A 278 24.50 -3.42 -2.09
N PHE A 279 23.94 -3.14 -0.92
CA PHE A 279 22.79 -3.88 -0.40
C PHE A 279 21.58 -3.81 -1.34
N VAL A 280 21.23 -2.59 -1.81
CA VAL A 280 20.16 -2.40 -2.78
C VAL A 280 20.43 -3.19 -4.06
N GLY A 281 21.67 -3.18 -4.58
CA GLY A 281 22.03 -4.00 -5.72
C GLY A 281 21.75 -5.49 -5.54
N ILE A 282 22.11 -6.06 -4.37
CA ILE A 282 21.83 -7.46 -4.03
C ILE A 282 20.32 -7.71 -3.97
N LEU A 283 19.59 -6.87 -3.24
CA LEU A 283 18.15 -6.96 -3.07
C LEU A 283 17.40 -6.85 -4.42
N SER A 284 17.73 -5.86 -5.23
CA SER A 284 17.15 -5.66 -6.56
C SER A 284 17.43 -6.87 -7.46
N ASN A 285 18.62 -7.47 -7.39
CA ASN A 285 18.94 -8.69 -8.15
C ASN A 285 18.13 -9.91 -7.67
N MET A 286 18.01 -10.12 -6.36
CA MET A 286 17.17 -11.19 -5.80
C MET A 286 15.69 -11.03 -6.18
N ALA A 287 15.18 -9.80 -6.08
CA ALA A 287 13.82 -9.45 -6.44
C ALA A 287 13.54 -9.69 -7.94
N ASN A 288 14.49 -9.35 -8.81
CA ASN A 288 14.42 -9.61 -10.25
C ASN A 288 14.44 -11.11 -10.57
N LEU A 289 15.31 -11.90 -9.92
CA LEU A 289 15.35 -13.35 -10.10
C LEU A 289 14.03 -14.00 -9.69
N HIS A 290 13.49 -13.62 -8.53
CA HIS A 290 12.21 -14.12 -8.06
C HIS A 290 11.06 -13.74 -9.01
N SER A 291 11.01 -12.47 -9.44
CA SER A 291 10.01 -12.00 -10.41
C SER A 291 10.09 -12.76 -11.74
N THR A 292 11.30 -13.10 -12.19
CA THR A 292 11.52 -13.88 -13.42
C THR A 292 11.08 -15.32 -13.24
N GLN A 293 11.36 -15.94 -12.08
CA GLN A 293 10.86 -17.27 -11.76
C GLN A 293 9.32 -17.31 -11.77
N ILE A 294 8.68 -16.29 -11.20
CA ILE A 294 7.21 -16.14 -11.26
C ILE A 294 6.71 -16.05 -12.71
N ARG A 295 7.47 -15.43 -13.62
CA ARG A 295 7.11 -15.34 -15.06
C ARG A 295 7.22 -16.68 -15.79
N MET A 296 8.13 -17.57 -15.37
CA MET A 296 8.43 -18.83 -16.07
C MET A 296 7.50 -20.01 -15.69
N ILE A 297 6.83 -19.98 -14.53
CA ILE A 297 5.96 -21.09 -14.07
C ILE A 297 4.55 -20.98 -14.71
N ARG A 298 4.49 -20.97 -16.05
CA ARG A 298 3.24 -21.09 -16.82
C ARG A 298 3.12 -22.48 -17.41
#